data_AF-A0A8I0B491-F1
#
_entry.id   AF-A0A8I0B491-F1
#
_cell.length_a   1.000
_cell.length_b   1.000
_cell.length_c   1.000
_cell.angle_alpha   90.00
_cell.angle_beta   90.00
_cell.angle_gamma   90.00
#
_symmetry.space_group_name_H-M   'P 1'
#
loop_
_entity.id
_entity.type
_entity.pdbx_description
1 polymer ?
#
loop_
_entity_poly.entity_id
_entity_poly.type
_entity_poly.pdbx_seq_one_letter_code
_entity_poly.pdbx_strand_id
1 'polypeptide(L)'
;MASSPVGNLTGLRPGQLKALSRLFHRRFPSLGGFTLDQAREVALLSADMGRQIGLLISRKGIPEMVVVGDAHGLVIPELSRIRHAGSRLAGVRLLHTHLGDGLLSEEDLMDMVFLRLDAVTVVTVSAQGEPLQAQTAHLLPPGAAEGAYRVLDACRVERHAVDLAAVVAGVEEELDRAGESIAASLSEERAVLVHVGPEPRAVAEASLAELAELCRTAGLDVVGRVVQRNPSINPRSILGKGKLAEVEVLALQREAGALVFDCELTATQQRNLCELTERKVLDRTQVILDIFAQRARSREGKLQVEMAQLKYTLPRLIKQNRALSRLTGGIGGRGPGETRLELDRRKIRDRIAAIRRELDAVRAHRRVTRSRRERSGLPVVSLVGYTNAGKSTLLNTLTGSQVLAEDKLFATLDPTTRLLRVPRLRDVVLTDTVGFIRHLPEDLREAFMATLEELENADLLLHVADAASLELEEQMAAVEGILEDLHLQDAPRLLVLNKCDLLDATAKDNLMVRFPEAVLVSARFGHGLDALVERIVGHMGRLNRLF
;
A
#
# COMPACT_ATOMS: atom_id res chain seq x y z
N MET A 1 -16.78 -33.14 -18.93
CA MET A 1 -16.84 -33.45 -17.47
C MET A 1 -18.18 -32.94 -16.98
N ALA A 2 -18.96 -33.74 -16.25
CA ALA A 2 -20.27 -33.29 -15.76
C ALA A 2 -20.06 -32.18 -14.72
N SER A 3 -20.38 -30.94 -15.09
CA SER A 3 -20.37 -29.81 -14.16
C SER A 3 -21.45 -30.04 -13.11
N SER A 4 -21.06 -30.16 -11.84
CA SER A 4 -22.00 -30.27 -10.72
C SER A 4 -22.31 -28.88 -10.18
N PRO A 5 -23.56 -28.63 -9.73
CA PRO A 5 -23.87 -27.40 -9.01
C PRO A 5 -23.01 -27.27 -7.74
N VAL A 6 -22.82 -26.05 -7.25
CA VAL A 6 -22.00 -25.74 -6.07
C VAL A 6 -22.80 -24.88 -5.08
N GLY A 7 -22.31 -24.73 -3.84
CA GLY A 7 -22.98 -23.96 -2.80
C GLY A 7 -23.76 -24.82 -1.81
N ASN A 8 -24.89 -24.32 -1.30
CA ASN A 8 -25.71 -25.02 -0.33
C ASN A 8 -26.55 -26.11 -1.01
N LEU A 9 -26.01 -27.32 -1.11
CA LEU A 9 -26.69 -28.48 -1.69
C LEU A 9 -27.30 -29.42 -0.65
N THR A 10 -27.07 -29.15 0.64
CA THR A 10 -27.50 -30.01 1.73
C THR A 10 -29.03 -30.07 1.78
N GLY A 11 -29.60 -31.29 1.80
CA GLY A 11 -31.04 -31.49 1.91
C GLY A 11 -31.83 -31.42 0.58
N LEU A 12 -31.16 -31.27 -0.57
CA LEU A 12 -31.82 -31.27 -1.87
C LEU A 12 -32.18 -32.68 -2.34
N ARG A 13 -33.38 -32.83 -2.92
CA ARG A 13 -33.86 -34.08 -3.51
C ARG A 13 -33.06 -34.41 -4.79
N PRO A 14 -32.88 -35.70 -5.15
CA PRO A 14 -32.19 -36.09 -6.38
C PRO A 14 -32.79 -35.46 -7.65
N GLY A 15 -34.12 -35.26 -7.68
CA GLY A 15 -34.80 -34.56 -8.77
C GLY A 15 -34.39 -33.09 -8.92
N GLN A 16 -34.21 -32.38 -7.80
CA GLN A 16 -33.76 -30.98 -7.77
C GLN A 16 -32.31 -30.87 -8.25
N LEU A 17 -31.42 -31.76 -7.78
CA LEU A 17 -30.03 -31.81 -8.25
C LEU A 17 -29.95 -32.07 -9.76
N LYS A 18 -30.77 -33.00 -10.28
CA LYS A 18 -30.83 -33.28 -11.71
C LYS A 18 -31.34 -32.07 -12.51
N ALA A 19 -32.30 -31.32 -11.97
CA ALA A 19 -32.81 -30.12 -12.62
C ALA A 19 -31.76 -28.99 -12.66
N LEU A 20 -31.04 -28.75 -11.55
CA LEU A 20 -29.91 -27.81 -11.52
C LEU A 20 -28.82 -28.19 -12.52
N SER A 21 -28.47 -29.46 -12.62
CA SER A 21 -27.47 -29.92 -13.58
C SER A 21 -27.88 -29.73 -15.04
N ARG A 22 -29.18 -29.67 -15.35
CA ARG A 22 -29.67 -29.36 -16.71
C ARG A 22 -29.38 -27.92 -17.11
N LEU A 23 -29.27 -27.00 -16.15
CA LEU A 23 -29.02 -25.58 -16.43
C LEU A 23 -27.66 -25.39 -17.14
N PHE A 24 -26.63 -26.20 -16.83
CA PHE A 24 -25.33 -26.17 -17.53
C PHE A 24 -25.42 -26.42 -19.04
N HIS A 25 -26.50 -27.05 -19.51
CA HIS A 25 -26.71 -27.35 -20.92
C HIS A 25 -27.66 -26.37 -21.61
N ARG A 26 -28.18 -25.36 -20.88
CA ARG A 26 -28.97 -24.29 -21.45
C ARG A 26 -28.06 -23.25 -22.12
N ARG A 27 -28.61 -22.56 -23.12
CA ARG A 27 -27.95 -21.43 -23.76
C ARG A 27 -28.78 -20.16 -23.58
N PHE A 28 -28.20 -19.18 -22.94
CA PHE A 28 -28.83 -17.91 -22.59
C PHE A 28 -28.48 -16.84 -23.63
N PRO A 29 -29.46 -16.05 -24.12
CA PRO A 29 -29.22 -15.01 -25.12
C PRO A 29 -28.43 -13.82 -24.55
N SER A 30 -27.65 -13.13 -25.38
CA SER A 30 -27.00 -11.87 -25.00
C SER A 30 -28.03 -10.78 -24.71
N LEU A 31 -28.97 -10.58 -25.65
CA LEU A 31 -30.09 -9.66 -25.54
C LEU A 31 -31.09 -10.15 -24.48
N GLY A 32 -31.43 -9.30 -23.52
CA GLY A 32 -32.31 -9.62 -22.38
C GLY A 32 -31.67 -10.55 -21.34
N GLY A 33 -30.50 -11.13 -21.61
CA GLY A 33 -29.79 -12.02 -20.70
C GLY A 33 -30.41 -13.42 -20.51
N PHE A 34 -31.72 -13.56 -20.71
CA PHE A 34 -32.50 -14.78 -20.61
C PHE A 34 -33.76 -14.69 -21.49
N THR A 35 -34.39 -15.84 -21.75
CA THR A 35 -35.76 -15.91 -22.30
C THR A 35 -36.79 -16.01 -21.17
N LEU A 36 -38.05 -15.68 -21.43
CA LEU A 36 -39.12 -15.79 -20.43
C LEU A 36 -39.25 -17.21 -19.87
N ASP A 37 -39.12 -18.23 -20.71
CA ASP A 37 -39.19 -19.63 -20.28
C ASP A 37 -38.00 -20.03 -19.41
N GLN A 38 -36.81 -19.47 -19.67
CA GLN A 38 -35.63 -19.66 -18.82
C GLN A 38 -35.80 -18.95 -17.46
N ALA A 39 -36.34 -17.74 -17.44
CA ALA A 39 -36.65 -17.03 -16.20
C ALA A 39 -37.65 -17.83 -15.35
N ARG A 40 -38.70 -18.38 -15.98
CA ARG A 40 -39.68 -19.26 -15.32
C ARG A 40 -39.03 -20.55 -14.80
N GLU A 41 -38.17 -21.19 -15.59
CA GLU A 41 -37.46 -22.41 -15.18
C GLU A 41 -36.61 -22.16 -13.92
N VAL A 42 -35.81 -21.09 -13.90
CA VAL A 42 -34.95 -20.77 -12.75
C VAL A 42 -35.77 -20.31 -11.55
N ALA A 43 -36.82 -19.51 -11.75
CA ALA A 43 -37.72 -19.05 -10.68
C ALA A 43 -38.45 -20.22 -10.00
N LEU A 44 -39.00 -21.15 -10.77
CA LEU A 44 -39.68 -22.34 -10.25
C LEU A 44 -38.72 -23.22 -9.42
N LEU A 45 -37.49 -23.41 -9.92
CA LEU A 45 -36.48 -24.16 -9.16
C LEU A 45 -36.10 -23.47 -7.86
N SER A 46 -35.95 -22.14 -7.90
CA SER A 46 -35.62 -21.33 -6.72
C SER A 46 -36.71 -21.42 -5.65
N ALA A 47 -37.99 -21.31 -6.05
CA ALA A 47 -39.13 -21.42 -5.16
C ALA A 47 -39.33 -22.85 -4.61
N ASP A 48 -39.24 -23.90 -5.45
CA ASP A 48 -39.35 -25.30 -5.00
C ASP A 48 -38.25 -25.68 -3.99
N MET A 49 -37.07 -25.07 -4.11
CA MET A 49 -35.95 -25.30 -3.20
C MET A 49 -35.96 -24.37 -1.98
N GLY A 50 -36.74 -23.29 -2.00
CA GLY A 50 -36.67 -22.21 -1.01
C GLY A 50 -35.28 -21.58 -0.91
N ARG A 51 -34.55 -21.53 -2.04
CA ARG A 51 -33.16 -21.02 -2.10
C ARG A 51 -32.95 -20.18 -3.34
N GLN A 52 -32.10 -19.17 -3.23
CA GLN A 52 -31.61 -18.41 -4.37
C GLN A 52 -30.75 -19.32 -5.28
N ILE A 53 -30.88 -19.14 -6.59
CA ILE A 53 -30.09 -19.83 -7.60
C ILE A 53 -29.33 -18.77 -8.40
N GLY A 54 -28.02 -18.94 -8.52
CA GLY A 54 -27.15 -18.11 -9.34
C GLY A 54 -26.55 -18.88 -10.50
N LEU A 55 -26.46 -18.25 -11.66
CA LEU A 55 -25.88 -18.76 -12.89
C LEU A 55 -24.78 -17.81 -13.33
N LEU A 56 -23.53 -18.29 -13.36
CA LEU A 56 -22.44 -17.57 -14.01
C LEU A 56 -22.38 -18.01 -15.46
N ILE A 57 -22.74 -17.10 -16.36
CA ILE A 57 -22.96 -17.36 -17.77
C ILE A 57 -21.86 -16.67 -18.56
N SER A 58 -21.11 -17.43 -19.36
CA SER A 58 -20.10 -16.87 -20.28
C SER A 58 -20.71 -15.99 -21.36
N ARG A 59 -19.89 -15.17 -22.01
CA ARG A 59 -20.29 -14.36 -23.19
C ARG A 59 -20.91 -15.18 -24.33
N LYS A 60 -20.64 -16.49 -24.40
CA LYS A 60 -21.25 -17.42 -25.39
C LYS A 60 -22.67 -17.87 -25.01
N GLY A 61 -23.15 -17.45 -23.83
CA GLY A 61 -24.44 -17.81 -23.27
C GLY A 61 -24.45 -19.13 -22.52
N ILE A 62 -23.29 -19.72 -22.22
CA ILE A 62 -23.20 -21.04 -21.58
C ILE A 62 -22.94 -20.86 -20.09
N PRO A 63 -23.77 -21.43 -19.20
CA PRO A 63 -23.50 -21.43 -17.77
C PRO A 63 -22.25 -22.24 -17.45
N GLU A 64 -21.24 -21.57 -16.90
CA GLU A 64 -20.00 -22.18 -16.43
C GLU A 64 -20.11 -22.62 -14.98
N MET A 65 -21.01 -21.99 -14.22
CA MET A 65 -21.30 -22.35 -12.84
C MET A 65 -22.78 -22.17 -12.52
N VAL A 66 -23.32 -23.14 -11.76
CA VAL A 66 -24.63 -23.07 -11.12
C VAL A 66 -24.40 -23.08 -9.62
N VAL A 67 -24.75 -21.98 -8.96
CA VAL A 67 -24.56 -21.74 -7.52
C VAL A 67 -25.91 -21.79 -6.83
N VAL A 68 -25.99 -22.52 -5.72
CA VAL A 68 -27.18 -22.57 -4.88
C VAL A 68 -26.89 -21.85 -3.56
N GLY A 69 -27.66 -20.82 -3.27
CA GLY A 69 -27.57 -20.02 -2.06
C GLY A 69 -28.46 -20.54 -0.94
N ASP A 70 -28.77 -19.66 0.00
CA ASP A 70 -29.86 -19.85 0.96
C ASP A 70 -31.07 -18.97 0.58
N ALA A 71 -31.98 -18.70 1.51
CA ALA A 71 -33.16 -17.89 1.23
C ALA A 71 -32.84 -16.38 1.10
N HIS A 72 -31.69 -15.94 1.63
CA HIS A 72 -31.35 -14.53 1.82
C HIS A 72 -30.14 -14.08 1.01
N GLY A 73 -29.26 -15.00 0.60
CA GLY A 73 -28.08 -14.65 -0.17
C GLY A 73 -27.46 -15.80 -0.96
N LEU A 74 -26.54 -15.41 -1.82
CA LEU A 74 -25.83 -16.28 -2.74
C LEU A 74 -24.32 -16.14 -2.51
N VAL A 75 -23.66 -17.19 -2.03
CA VAL A 75 -22.18 -17.17 -1.87
C VAL A 75 -21.53 -17.65 -3.16
N ILE A 76 -20.95 -16.72 -3.92
CA ILE A 76 -20.24 -17.02 -5.16
C ILE A 76 -18.80 -17.44 -4.84
N PRO A 77 -18.35 -18.64 -5.25
CA PRO A 77 -16.97 -19.07 -5.03
C PRO A 77 -15.99 -18.35 -5.97
N GLU A 78 -14.70 -18.35 -5.61
CA GLU A 78 -13.63 -17.74 -6.43
C GLU A 78 -13.64 -18.23 -7.88
N LEU A 79 -13.51 -17.29 -8.83
CA LEU A 79 -13.57 -17.53 -10.28
C LEU A 79 -12.23 -17.92 -10.91
N SER A 80 -11.24 -18.31 -10.10
CA SER A 80 -9.86 -18.60 -10.52
C SER A 80 -9.73 -19.67 -11.61
N ARG A 81 -10.78 -20.48 -11.88
CA ARG A 81 -10.85 -21.45 -12.99
C ARG A 81 -11.53 -20.94 -14.26
N ILE A 82 -12.28 -19.86 -14.16
CA ILE A 82 -13.18 -19.32 -15.19
C ILE A 82 -12.59 -18.04 -15.80
N ARG A 83 -11.80 -17.29 -15.01
CA ARG A 83 -11.16 -16.06 -15.47
C ARG A 83 -10.24 -16.35 -16.65
N HIS A 84 -10.51 -15.72 -17.79
CA HIS A 84 -9.57 -15.70 -18.90
C HIS A 84 -8.35 -14.87 -18.48
N ALA A 85 -7.17 -15.50 -18.45
CA ALA A 85 -5.93 -14.80 -18.10
C ALA A 85 -5.72 -13.63 -19.08
N GLY A 86 -5.77 -12.40 -18.56
CA GLY A 86 -5.57 -11.18 -19.34
C GLY A 86 -6.83 -10.38 -19.70
N SER A 87 -8.05 -10.81 -19.37
CA SER A 87 -9.26 -9.98 -19.57
C SER A 87 -9.52 -9.05 -18.38
N ARG A 88 -9.89 -7.80 -18.65
CA ARG A 88 -10.18 -6.76 -17.62
C ARG A 88 -11.44 -7.07 -16.82
N LEU A 89 -12.44 -7.64 -17.48
CA LEU A 89 -13.65 -8.23 -16.89
C LEU A 89 -13.52 -9.76 -16.84
N ALA A 90 -14.32 -10.40 -16.00
CA ALA A 90 -14.29 -11.86 -15.80
C ALA A 90 -14.74 -12.66 -17.03
N GLY A 91 -15.43 -12.03 -17.99
CA GLY A 91 -15.97 -12.72 -19.17
C GLY A 91 -17.24 -13.54 -18.87
N VAL A 92 -17.79 -13.37 -17.67
CA VAL A 92 -19.01 -13.99 -17.19
C VAL A 92 -19.92 -12.94 -16.57
N ARG A 93 -21.22 -13.14 -16.75
CA ARG A 93 -22.28 -12.40 -16.07
C ARG A 93 -23.00 -13.29 -15.07
N LEU A 94 -23.54 -12.69 -14.01
CA LEU A 94 -24.38 -13.40 -13.05
C LEU A 94 -25.85 -13.15 -13.37
N LEU A 95 -26.61 -14.23 -13.51
CA LEU A 95 -28.07 -14.22 -13.42
C LEU A 95 -28.47 -14.94 -12.13
N HIS A 96 -29.13 -14.28 -11.20
CA HIS A 96 -29.54 -14.90 -9.94
C HIS A 96 -30.97 -14.54 -9.54
N THR A 97 -31.56 -15.34 -8.66
CA THR A 97 -32.92 -15.15 -8.17
C THR A 97 -32.96 -14.60 -6.76
N HIS A 98 -33.92 -13.70 -6.49
CA HIS A 98 -34.30 -13.29 -5.13
C HIS A 98 -35.70 -13.81 -4.81
N LEU A 99 -35.84 -14.42 -3.63
CA LEU A 99 -37.14 -14.84 -3.11
C LEU A 99 -37.84 -13.61 -2.51
N GLY A 100 -38.94 -13.18 -3.13
CA GLY A 100 -39.65 -11.94 -2.80
C GLY A 100 -39.30 -10.76 -3.71
N ASP A 101 -39.66 -9.56 -3.28
CA ASP A 101 -39.65 -8.35 -4.13
C ASP A 101 -38.33 -7.55 -4.04
N GLY A 102 -37.33 -8.09 -3.35
CA GLY A 102 -36.01 -7.45 -3.22
C GLY A 102 -35.26 -7.46 -4.55
N LEU A 103 -34.96 -6.28 -5.09
CA LEU A 103 -34.13 -6.12 -6.30
C LEU A 103 -32.63 -6.27 -5.95
N LEU A 104 -31.74 -5.64 -6.71
CA LEU A 104 -30.29 -5.76 -6.47
C LEU A 104 -29.93 -5.21 -5.09
N SER A 105 -29.25 -6.04 -4.31
CA SER A 105 -28.71 -5.66 -3.00
C SER A 105 -27.32 -5.03 -3.13
N GLU A 106 -26.87 -4.37 -2.07
CA GLU A 106 -25.49 -3.88 -2.01
C GLU A 106 -24.48 -5.03 -2.11
N GLU A 107 -24.81 -6.22 -1.60
CA GLU A 107 -23.94 -7.42 -1.70
C GLU A 107 -23.73 -7.83 -3.16
N ASP A 108 -24.79 -7.84 -3.97
CA ASP A 108 -24.73 -8.21 -5.38
C ASP A 108 -23.86 -7.24 -6.21
N LEU A 109 -23.97 -5.95 -5.90
CA LEU A 109 -23.20 -4.89 -6.56
C LEU A 109 -21.72 -4.98 -6.17
N MET A 110 -21.42 -5.30 -4.91
CA MET A 110 -20.05 -5.49 -4.44
C MET A 110 -19.41 -6.74 -5.05
N ASP A 111 -20.16 -7.85 -5.14
CA ASP A 111 -19.71 -9.06 -5.81
C ASP A 111 -19.44 -8.82 -7.30
N MET A 112 -20.28 -8.03 -7.98
CA MET A 112 -20.03 -7.59 -9.36
C MET A 112 -18.68 -6.89 -9.50
N VAL A 113 -18.37 -5.96 -8.59
CA VAL A 113 -17.12 -5.19 -8.63
C VAL A 113 -15.91 -6.07 -8.32
N PHE A 114 -15.92 -6.83 -7.23
CA PHE A 114 -14.76 -7.62 -6.81
C PHE A 114 -14.48 -8.81 -7.71
N LEU A 115 -15.52 -9.50 -8.17
CA LEU A 115 -15.38 -10.59 -9.13
C LEU A 115 -15.21 -10.08 -10.56
N ARG A 116 -15.39 -8.77 -10.79
CA ARG A 116 -15.31 -8.09 -12.09
C ARG A 116 -16.26 -8.68 -13.11
N LEU A 117 -17.49 -8.98 -12.68
CA LEU A 117 -18.50 -9.57 -13.54
C LEU A 117 -18.87 -8.59 -14.65
N ASP A 118 -19.13 -9.13 -15.84
CA ASP A 118 -19.56 -8.35 -17.00
C ASP A 118 -20.88 -7.59 -16.67
N ALA A 119 -21.79 -8.24 -15.94
CA ALA A 119 -23.01 -7.68 -15.39
C ALA A 119 -23.59 -8.60 -14.30
N VAL A 120 -24.46 -8.06 -13.44
CA VAL A 120 -25.33 -8.81 -12.54
C VAL A 120 -26.78 -8.53 -12.90
N THR A 121 -27.60 -9.57 -13.01
CA THR A 121 -29.04 -9.46 -13.23
C THR A 121 -29.79 -10.28 -12.21
N VAL A 122 -30.64 -9.62 -11.42
CA VAL A 122 -31.54 -10.28 -10.48
C VAL A 122 -32.91 -10.49 -11.12
N VAL A 123 -33.53 -11.64 -10.84
CA VAL A 123 -34.94 -11.93 -11.13
C VAL A 123 -35.67 -12.17 -9.82
N THR A 124 -36.68 -11.36 -9.52
CA THR A 124 -37.53 -11.55 -8.33
C THR A 124 -38.53 -12.67 -8.56
N VAL A 125 -38.76 -13.47 -7.52
CA VAL A 125 -39.55 -14.70 -7.57
C VAL A 125 -40.68 -14.64 -6.55
N SER A 126 -41.91 -14.86 -7.02
CA SER A 126 -43.09 -14.94 -6.15
C SER A 126 -43.09 -16.22 -5.30
N ALA A 127 -43.93 -16.26 -4.28
CA ALA A 127 -44.12 -17.48 -3.47
C ALA A 127 -44.63 -18.69 -4.29
N GLN A 128 -45.26 -18.43 -5.44
CA GLN A 128 -45.75 -19.45 -6.38
C GLN A 128 -44.68 -19.86 -7.41
N GLY A 129 -43.48 -19.27 -7.37
CA GLY A 129 -42.39 -19.55 -8.31
C GLY A 129 -42.51 -18.82 -9.65
N GLU A 130 -43.30 -17.74 -9.70
CA GLU A 130 -43.42 -16.91 -10.90
C GLU A 130 -42.34 -15.82 -10.90
N PRO A 131 -41.64 -15.59 -12.03
CA PRO A 131 -40.72 -14.48 -12.16
C PRO A 131 -41.50 -13.17 -12.33
N LEU A 132 -41.18 -12.15 -11.52
CA LEU A 132 -41.95 -10.90 -11.46
C LEU A 132 -41.22 -9.73 -12.16
N GLN A 133 -40.07 -9.33 -11.60
CA GLN A 133 -39.26 -8.22 -12.09
C GLN A 133 -37.83 -8.67 -12.33
N ALA A 134 -37.14 -7.96 -13.21
CA ALA A 134 -35.71 -8.07 -13.40
C ALA A 134 -35.05 -6.71 -13.28
N GLN A 135 -33.87 -6.68 -12.66
CA GLN A 135 -33.01 -5.51 -12.59
C GLN A 135 -31.58 -5.92 -12.92
N THR A 136 -30.90 -5.10 -13.71
CA THR A 136 -29.53 -5.34 -14.13
C THR A 136 -28.64 -4.19 -13.68
N ALA A 137 -27.45 -4.54 -13.21
CA ALA A 137 -26.35 -3.61 -13.05
C ALA A 137 -25.15 -4.07 -13.88
N HIS A 138 -24.35 -3.11 -14.30
CA HIS A 138 -23.09 -3.35 -14.98
C HIS A 138 -22.03 -2.37 -14.49
N LEU A 139 -20.77 -2.75 -14.63
CA LEU A 139 -19.65 -1.87 -14.31
C LEU A 139 -19.63 -0.68 -15.26
N LEU A 140 -19.25 0.48 -14.74
CA LEU A 140 -19.02 1.67 -15.53
C LEU A 140 -17.52 1.83 -15.82
N PRO A 141 -17.18 2.52 -16.91
CA PRO A 141 -15.81 2.90 -17.19
C PRO A 141 -15.21 3.82 -16.10
N PRO A 142 -13.88 3.93 -16.07
CA PRO A 142 -13.14 4.97 -15.33
C PRO A 142 -13.67 6.37 -15.49
N GLY A 143 -13.84 7.05 -14.36
CA GLY A 143 -14.15 8.48 -14.34
C GLY A 143 -15.58 8.82 -14.76
N ALA A 144 -16.46 7.84 -14.89
CA ALA A 144 -17.89 8.10 -15.01
C ALA A 144 -18.38 8.89 -13.80
N ALA A 145 -19.10 9.99 -14.06
CA ALA A 145 -19.65 10.84 -13.00
C ALA A 145 -20.63 10.09 -12.08
N GLU A 146 -21.19 8.97 -12.55
CA GLU A 146 -22.21 8.16 -11.87
C GLU A 146 -21.64 7.08 -10.94
N GLY A 147 -20.31 6.94 -10.83
CA GLY A 147 -19.65 6.01 -9.89
C GLY A 147 -19.10 4.73 -10.54
N ALA A 148 -18.91 3.69 -9.71
CA ALA A 148 -18.25 2.43 -10.09
C ALA A 148 -19.10 1.52 -10.99
N TYR A 149 -20.42 1.66 -10.92
CA TYR A 149 -21.38 0.83 -11.63
C TYR A 149 -22.65 1.63 -11.93
N ARG A 150 -23.43 1.17 -12.89
CA ARG A 150 -24.76 1.68 -13.19
C ARG A 150 -25.79 0.61 -12.90
N VAL A 151 -26.80 0.97 -12.11
CA VAL A 151 -28.00 0.15 -11.90
C VAL A 151 -29.07 0.65 -12.86
N LEU A 152 -29.60 -0.24 -13.69
CA LEU A 152 -30.68 0.07 -14.62
C LEU A 152 -32.04 0.02 -13.90
N ASP A 153 -33.03 0.71 -14.46
CA ASP A 153 -34.39 0.66 -13.94
C ASP A 153 -34.94 -0.76 -13.95
N ALA A 154 -35.59 -1.14 -12.86
CA ALA A 154 -36.27 -2.43 -12.77
C ALA A 154 -37.46 -2.46 -13.73
N CYS A 155 -37.64 -3.59 -14.41
CA CYS A 155 -38.74 -3.80 -15.33
C CYS A 155 -39.38 -5.18 -15.11
N ARG A 156 -40.58 -5.39 -15.65
CA ARG A 156 -41.17 -6.73 -15.66
C ARG A 156 -40.31 -7.65 -16.52
N VAL A 157 -40.20 -8.92 -16.15
CA VAL A 157 -39.32 -9.87 -16.84
C VAL A 157 -39.61 -10.02 -18.33
N GLU A 158 -40.85 -9.81 -18.78
CA GLU A 158 -41.21 -9.86 -20.20
C GLU A 158 -40.71 -8.65 -21.00
N ARG A 159 -40.39 -7.55 -20.32
CA ARG A 159 -39.92 -6.29 -20.90
C ARG A 159 -38.41 -6.10 -20.74
N HIS A 160 -37.72 -7.04 -20.10
CA HIS A 160 -36.29 -6.96 -19.91
C HIS A 160 -35.57 -7.19 -21.24
N ALA A 161 -34.93 -6.14 -21.75
CA ALA A 161 -34.33 -6.11 -23.08
C ALA A 161 -32.93 -5.48 -23.06
N VAL A 162 -32.17 -5.69 -21.98
CA VAL A 162 -30.81 -5.16 -21.85
C VAL A 162 -29.89 -5.89 -22.84
N ASP A 163 -29.23 -5.15 -23.74
CA ASP A 163 -28.21 -5.71 -24.62
C ASP A 163 -26.87 -5.81 -23.89
N LEU A 164 -26.67 -6.94 -23.23
CA LEU A 164 -25.47 -7.18 -22.43
C LEU A 164 -24.20 -7.26 -23.28
N ALA A 165 -24.30 -7.62 -24.57
CA ALA A 165 -23.13 -7.64 -25.44
C ALA A 165 -22.69 -6.21 -25.77
N ALA A 166 -23.64 -5.32 -26.07
CA ALA A 166 -23.36 -3.90 -26.31
C ALA A 166 -22.80 -3.20 -25.06
N VAL A 167 -23.36 -3.50 -23.88
CA VAL A 167 -22.86 -2.95 -22.61
C VAL A 167 -21.40 -3.36 -22.37
N VAL A 168 -21.07 -4.64 -22.49
CA VAL A 168 -19.69 -5.13 -22.31
C VAL A 168 -18.75 -4.52 -23.34
N ALA A 169 -19.15 -4.47 -24.61
CA ALA A 169 -18.34 -3.86 -25.66
C ALA A 169 -18.03 -2.39 -25.39
N GLY A 170 -19.01 -1.60 -24.92
CA GLY A 170 -18.81 -0.19 -24.57
C GLY A 170 -17.84 -0.01 -23.40
N VAL A 171 -17.99 -0.82 -22.35
CA VAL A 171 -17.09 -0.78 -21.19
C VAL A 171 -15.67 -1.21 -21.59
N GLU A 172 -15.52 -2.25 -22.41
CA GLU A 172 -14.21 -2.69 -22.90
C GLU A 172 -13.56 -1.65 -23.81
N GLU A 173 -14.29 -1.05 -24.74
CA GLU A 173 -13.76 -0.02 -25.65
C GLU A 173 -13.28 1.23 -24.88
N GLU A 174 -14.01 1.66 -23.85
CA GLU A 174 -13.59 2.78 -23.01
C GLU A 174 -12.40 2.43 -22.11
N LEU A 175 -12.35 1.19 -21.60
CA LEU A 175 -11.19 0.70 -20.88
C LEU A 175 -9.96 0.65 -21.79
N ASP A 176 -10.08 0.15 -23.02
CA ASP A 176 -9.00 0.09 -24.00
C ASP A 176 -8.53 1.48 -24.41
N ARG A 177 -9.45 2.44 -24.61
CA ARG A 177 -9.13 3.84 -24.90
C ARG A 177 -8.39 4.53 -23.74
N ALA A 178 -8.67 4.11 -22.50
CA ALA A 178 -7.99 4.63 -21.30
C ALA A 178 -6.62 3.96 -21.04
N GLY A 179 -6.31 2.85 -21.70
CA GLY A 179 -5.09 2.08 -21.49
C GLY A 179 -4.46 1.61 -22.81
N GLU A 180 -3.67 2.46 -23.46
CA GLU A 180 -2.77 1.99 -24.51
C GLU A 180 -1.64 1.13 -23.91
N SER A 181 -1.67 -0.19 -24.24
CA SER A 181 -0.55 -1.17 -24.23
C SER A 181 -0.04 -1.61 -22.83
N ILE A 182 0.08 -2.89 -22.43
CA ILE A 182 0.37 -4.16 -23.12
C ILE A 182 -0.28 -5.31 -22.34
N ALA A 183 -0.79 -6.29 -23.07
CA ALA A 183 -1.18 -7.61 -22.58
C ALA A 183 0.02 -8.39 -22.00
N ALA A 184 0.33 -8.21 -20.69
CA ALA A 184 1.01 -9.19 -19.85
C ALA A 184 1.07 -8.68 -18.40
N SER A 185 0.38 -9.37 -17.48
CA SER A 185 0.44 -9.21 -16.01
C SER A 185 0.09 -7.81 -15.47
N LEU A 186 -0.77 -7.75 -14.44
CA LEU A 186 -0.78 -6.59 -13.54
C LEU A 186 0.68 -6.32 -13.13
N SER A 187 1.21 -5.16 -13.49
CA SER A 187 2.56 -4.81 -13.04
C SER A 187 2.48 -4.59 -11.53
N GLU A 188 3.16 -5.43 -10.75
CA GLU A 188 3.31 -5.23 -9.30
C GLU A 188 3.94 -3.88 -8.96
N GLU A 189 4.56 -3.23 -9.95
CA GLU A 189 5.19 -1.93 -9.83
C GLU A 189 4.15 -0.79 -9.86
N ARG A 190 2.96 -0.97 -10.44
CA ARG A 190 1.94 0.09 -10.48
C ARG A 190 1.07 0.10 -9.22
N ALA A 191 0.92 1.25 -8.59
CA ALA A 191 0.27 1.42 -7.28
C ALA A 191 -0.80 2.52 -7.26
N VAL A 192 -1.93 2.24 -6.62
CA VAL A 192 -2.88 3.27 -6.17
C VAL A 192 -2.63 3.58 -4.71
N LEU A 193 -2.48 4.86 -4.38
CA LEU A 193 -2.33 5.31 -3.00
C LEU A 193 -3.68 5.58 -2.36
N VAL A 194 -3.83 5.16 -1.11
CA VAL A 194 -5.07 5.33 -0.35
C VAL A 194 -4.74 5.96 1.00
N HIS A 195 -5.32 7.13 1.26
CA HIS A 195 -5.29 7.76 2.58
C HIS A 195 -6.64 7.57 3.27
N VAL A 196 -6.60 7.12 4.52
CA VAL A 196 -7.78 6.95 5.38
C VAL A 196 -7.49 7.52 6.76
N GLY A 197 -8.19 8.60 7.13
CA GLY A 197 -7.97 9.24 8.42
C GLY A 197 -8.88 10.45 8.66
N PRO A 198 -8.87 11.02 9.88
CA PRO A 198 -9.69 12.17 10.25
C PRO A 198 -9.17 13.50 9.68
N GLU A 199 -7.94 13.52 9.15
CA GLU A 199 -7.20 14.71 8.81
C GLU A 199 -7.94 15.60 7.78
N PRO A 200 -7.69 16.92 7.80
CA PRO A 200 -8.12 17.80 6.73
C PRO A 200 -7.54 17.35 5.38
N ARG A 201 -8.28 17.60 4.30
CA ARG A 201 -7.90 17.16 2.95
C ARG A 201 -6.51 17.65 2.52
N ALA A 202 -6.14 18.88 2.86
CA ALA A 202 -4.81 19.42 2.54
C ALA A 202 -3.67 18.62 3.19
N VAL A 203 -3.84 18.21 4.45
CA VAL A 203 -2.86 17.40 5.19
C VAL A 203 -2.79 15.99 4.60
N ALA A 204 -3.95 15.39 4.29
CA ALA A 204 -4.00 14.09 3.63
C ALA A 204 -3.32 14.10 2.25
N GLU A 205 -3.52 15.16 1.46
CA GLU A 205 -2.90 15.33 0.15
C GLU A 205 -1.38 15.52 0.23
N ALA A 206 -0.89 16.27 1.24
CA ALA A 206 0.52 16.41 1.54
C ALA A 206 1.16 15.07 1.94
N SER A 207 0.50 14.30 2.80
CA SER A 207 0.97 12.97 3.20
C SER A 207 1.01 11.99 2.03
N LEU A 208 -0.01 12.01 1.16
CA LEU A 208 -0.02 11.22 -0.08
C LEU A 208 1.04 11.67 -1.09
N ALA A 209 1.39 12.95 -1.14
CA ALA A 209 2.47 13.42 -1.99
C ALA A 209 3.82 12.86 -1.52
N GLU A 210 4.07 12.85 -0.22
CA GLU A 210 5.25 12.23 0.37
C GLU A 210 5.26 10.70 0.20
N LEU A 211 4.13 10.02 0.43
CA LEU A 211 4.00 8.58 0.16
C LEU A 211 4.26 8.26 -1.31
N ALA A 212 3.88 9.15 -2.24
CA ALA A 212 4.18 8.97 -3.65
C ALA A 212 5.68 9.03 -3.94
N GLU A 213 6.42 9.92 -3.28
CA GLU A 213 7.89 9.96 -3.38
C GLU A 213 8.54 8.70 -2.76
N LEU A 214 7.99 8.19 -1.66
CA LEU A 214 8.43 6.91 -1.09
C LEU A 214 8.22 5.77 -2.08
N CYS A 215 7.02 5.67 -2.64
CA CYS A 215 6.68 4.66 -3.65
C CYS A 215 7.62 4.73 -4.86
N ARG A 216 7.83 5.93 -5.42
CA ARG A 216 8.80 6.14 -6.50
C ARG A 216 10.19 5.66 -6.14
N THR A 217 10.63 5.93 -4.91
CA THR A 217 11.94 5.50 -4.44
C THR A 217 12.03 3.99 -4.27
N ALA A 218 10.94 3.34 -3.86
CA ALA A 218 10.84 1.88 -3.75
C ALA A 218 10.75 1.17 -5.11
N GLY A 219 10.58 1.91 -6.21
CA GLY A 219 10.39 1.36 -7.55
C GLY A 219 8.92 1.15 -7.93
N LEU A 220 7.98 1.77 -7.20
CA LEU A 220 6.55 1.76 -7.51
C LEU A 220 6.15 2.99 -8.34
N ASP A 221 5.42 2.77 -9.43
CA ASP A 221 4.78 3.78 -10.26
C ASP A 221 3.40 4.14 -9.69
N VAL A 222 3.22 5.39 -9.29
CA VAL A 222 1.98 5.85 -8.66
C VAL A 222 1.00 6.34 -9.71
N VAL A 223 -0.09 5.58 -9.89
CA VAL A 223 -1.03 5.77 -11.00
C VAL A 223 -2.40 6.27 -10.57
N GLY A 224 -2.62 6.41 -9.26
CA GLY A 224 -3.85 6.96 -8.69
C GLY A 224 -3.71 7.32 -7.21
N ARG A 225 -4.59 8.20 -6.74
CA ARG A 225 -4.66 8.63 -5.33
C ARG A 225 -6.12 8.70 -4.90
N VAL A 226 -6.41 8.17 -3.72
CA VAL A 226 -7.75 8.19 -3.11
C VAL A 226 -7.63 8.73 -1.68
N VAL A 227 -8.44 9.73 -1.36
CA VAL A 227 -8.58 10.26 -0.01
C VAL A 227 -9.96 9.88 0.52
N GLN A 228 -10.00 9.18 1.64
CA GLN A 228 -11.21 8.91 2.40
C GLN A 228 -11.09 9.55 3.79
N ARG A 229 -11.84 10.61 4.03
CA ARG A 229 -11.95 11.17 5.38
C ARG A 229 -12.82 10.25 6.22
N ASN A 230 -12.27 9.73 7.31
CA ASN A 230 -12.99 8.87 8.23
C ASN A 230 -12.64 9.24 9.68
N PRO A 231 -13.60 9.76 10.48
CA PRO A 231 -13.36 10.12 11.87
C PRO A 231 -13.03 8.93 12.78
N SER A 232 -13.48 7.72 12.42
CA SER A 232 -13.23 6.51 13.21
C SER A 232 -12.88 5.32 12.32
N ILE A 233 -11.64 4.86 12.43
CA ILE A 233 -11.16 3.69 11.68
C ILE A 233 -11.69 2.43 12.36
N ASN A 234 -12.42 1.60 11.63
CA ASN A 234 -12.88 0.31 12.14
C ASN A 234 -11.70 -0.68 12.18
N PRO A 235 -11.46 -1.35 13.33
CA PRO A 235 -10.34 -2.29 13.48
C PRO A 235 -10.36 -3.48 12.50
N ARG A 236 -11.52 -3.85 11.95
CA ARG A 236 -11.68 -4.98 11.02
C ARG A 236 -11.65 -4.58 9.55
N SER A 237 -12.11 -3.36 9.24
CA SER A 237 -12.25 -2.87 7.87
C SER A 237 -11.84 -1.40 7.82
N ILE A 238 -10.72 -1.11 7.18
CA ILE A 238 -10.25 0.28 7.08
C ILE A 238 -11.12 1.13 6.16
N LEU A 239 -11.70 0.50 5.12
CA LEU A 239 -12.66 1.10 4.20
C LEU A 239 -14.00 0.39 4.31
N GLY A 240 -15.08 1.15 4.13
CA GLY A 240 -16.40 0.56 3.86
C GLY A 240 -16.43 -0.12 2.49
N LYS A 241 -17.37 -1.06 2.31
CA LYS A 241 -17.51 -1.85 1.07
C LYS A 241 -17.56 -0.96 -0.17
N GLY A 242 -18.48 0.00 -0.25
CA GLY A 242 -18.60 0.90 -1.41
C GLY A 242 -17.30 1.65 -1.75
N LYS A 243 -16.59 2.17 -0.73
CA LYS A 243 -15.33 2.88 -0.98
C LYS A 243 -14.21 1.95 -1.46
N LEU A 244 -14.17 0.73 -0.95
CA LEU A 244 -13.23 -0.29 -1.43
C LEU A 244 -13.53 -0.69 -2.88
N ALA A 245 -14.80 -0.75 -3.28
CA ALA A 245 -15.19 -0.93 -4.68
C ALA A 245 -14.69 0.22 -5.56
N GLU A 246 -14.85 1.48 -5.14
CA GLU A 246 -14.29 2.63 -5.88
C GLU A 246 -12.77 2.53 -6.06
N VAL A 247 -12.05 2.14 -5.00
CA VAL A 247 -10.58 1.94 -5.05
C VAL A 247 -10.21 0.80 -6.01
N GLU A 248 -10.92 -0.33 -5.96
CA GLU A 248 -10.65 -1.48 -6.83
C GLU A 248 -10.91 -1.16 -8.30
N VAL A 249 -11.98 -0.41 -8.57
CA VAL A 249 -12.31 0.10 -9.90
C VAL A 249 -11.22 1.05 -10.39
N LEU A 250 -10.76 2.00 -9.57
CA LEU A 250 -9.63 2.85 -9.95
C LEU A 250 -8.35 2.04 -10.22
N ALA A 251 -8.04 1.06 -9.36
CA ALA A 251 -6.87 0.21 -9.50
C ALA A 251 -6.93 -0.65 -10.77
N LEU A 252 -8.11 -1.11 -11.17
CA LEU A 252 -8.34 -1.79 -12.44
C LEU A 252 -8.00 -0.92 -13.64
N GLN A 253 -8.49 0.32 -13.62
CA GLN A 253 -8.39 1.26 -14.73
C GLN A 253 -6.99 1.76 -14.95
N ARG A 254 -6.28 1.92 -13.83
CA ARG A 254 -4.89 2.35 -13.81
C ARG A 254 -3.93 1.17 -13.85
N GLU A 255 -4.45 -0.06 -13.96
CA GLU A 255 -3.68 -1.29 -14.04
C GLU A 255 -2.70 -1.46 -12.87
N ALA A 256 -3.12 -1.03 -11.67
CA ALA A 256 -2.30 -1.03 -10.47
C ALA A 256 -2.28 -2.41 -9.82
N GLY A 257 -1.16 -3.13 -9.87
CA GLY A 257 -0.97 -4.41 -9.17
C GLY A 257 -0.94 -4.28 -7.65
N ALA A 258 -0.71 -3.08 -7.12
CA ALA A 258 -0.60 -2.81 -5.69
C ALA A 258 -1.57 -1.71 -5.19
N LEU A 259 -2.03 -1.86 -3.95
CA LEU A 259 -2.67 -0.81 -3.17
C LEU A 259 -1.75 -0.42 -2.02
N VAL A 260 -1.43 0.86 -1.90
CA VAL A 260 -0.54 1.37 -0.84
C VAL A 260 -1.33 2.30 0.08
N PHE A 261 -1.44 1.91 1.34
CA PHE A 261 -2.13 2.68 2.37
C PHE A 261 -1.15 3.59 3.11
N ASP A 262 -1.52 4.86 3.27
CA ASP A 262 -0.69 5.85 3.96
C ASP A 262 -0.61 5.63 5.48
N CYS A 263 -1.63 5.02 6.05
CA CYS A 263 -1.68 4.63 7.46
C CYS A 263 -1.19 3.19 7.66
N GLU A 264 -0.74 2.89 8.87
CA GLU A 264 -0.39 1.52 9.27
C GLU A 264 -1.63 0.62 9.29
N LEU A 265 -1.54 -0.52 8.61
CA LEU A 265 -2.63 -1.50 8.58
C LEU A 265 -2.39 -2.55 9.65
N THR A 266 -3.42 -2.96 10.39
CA THR A 266 -3.30 -4.18 11.22
C THR A 266 -3.15 -5.44 10.34
N ALA A 267 -2.58 -6.52 10.88
CA ALA A 267 -2.45 -7.79 10.16
C ALA A 267 -3.80 -8.32 9.62
N THR A 268 -4.89 -8.10 10.37
CA THR A 268 -6.24 -8.48 9.96
C THR A 268 -6.75 -7.62 8.80
N GLN A 269 -6.57 -6.29 8.87
CA GLN A 269 -6.99 -5.38 7.80
C GLN A 269 -6.26 -5.68 6.51
N GLN A 270 -4.93 -5.79 6.55
CA GLN A 270 -4.13 -6.09 5.36
C GLN A 270 -4.55 -7.42 4.73
N ARG A 271 -4.78 -8.46 5.56
CA ARG A 271 -5.28 -9.75 5.06
C ARG A 271 -6.65 -9.63 4.38
N ASN A 272 -7.61 -8.98 5.03
CA ASN A 272 -8.95 -8.83 4.47
C ASN A 272 -8.91 -8.08 3.14
N LEU A 273 -8.09 -7.04 3.03
CA LEU A 273 -7.89 -6.29 1.79
C LEU A 273 -7.25 -7.17 0.71
N CYS A 274 -6.20 -7.93 1.02
CA CYS A 274 -5.57 -8.86 0.07
C CYS A 274 -6.56 -9.94 -0.42
N GLU A 275 -7.36 -10.52 0.50
CA GLU A 275 -8.36 -11.55 0.15
C GLU A 275 -9.49 -10.99 -0.73
N LEU A 276 -9.95 -9.75 -0.47
CA LEU A 276 -11.04 -9.12 -1.23
C LEU A 276 -10.61 -8.56 -2.58
N THR A 277 -9.40 -8.00 -2.67
CA THR A 277 -8.92 -7.33 -3.89
C THR A 277 -8.10 -8.22 -4.79
N GLU A 278 -7.62 -9.37 -4.29
CA GLU A 278 -6.66 -10.25 -4.97
C GLU A 278 -5.38 -9.51 -5.42
N ARG A 279 -5.01 -8.42 -4.73
CA ARG A 279 -3.84 -7.56 -5.03
C ARG A 279 -2.84 -7.53 -3.90
N LYS A 280 -1.63 -7.06 -4.21
CA LYS A 280 -0.61 -6.74 -3.20
C LYS A 280 -1.05 -5.51 -2.41
N VAL A 281 -1.25 -5.66 -1.11
CA VAL A 281 -1.60 -4.54 -0.22
C VAL A 281 -0.39 -4.21 0.65
N LEU A 282 0.08 -2.99 0.55
CA LEU A 282 1.19 -2.44 1.32
C LEU A 282 0.67 -1.31 2.21
N ASP A 283 1.31 -1.10 3.34
CA ASP A 283 1.18 0.13 4.11
C ASP A 283 2.48 0.95 4.01
N ARG A 284 2.44 2.17 4.55
CA ARG A 284 3.59 3.08 4.59
C ARG A 284 4.83 2.42 5.22
N THR A 285 4.65 1.63 6.27
CA THR A 285 5.74 0.92 6.97
C THR A 285 6.45 -0.06 6.05
N GLN A 286 5.70 -0.88 5.31
CA GLN A 286 6.27 -1.84 4.36
C GLN A 286 7.03 -1.13 3.23
N VAL A 287 6.50 -0.03 2.69
CA VAL A 287 7.20 0.75 1.64
C VAL A 287 8.53 1.30 2.16
N ILE A 288 8.56 1.86 3.37
CA ILE A 288 9.80 2.37 3.98
C ILE A 288 10.82 1.23 4.19
N LEU A 289 10.36 0.07 4.69
CA LEU A 289 11.20 -1.12 4.86
C LEU A 289 11.82 -1.60 3.54
N ASP A 290 11.05 -1.59 2.45
CA ASP A 290 11.52 -2.01 1.13
C ASP A 290 12.58 -1.03 0.61
N ILE A 291 12.40 0.28 0.80
CA ILE A 291 13.43 1.28 0.48
C ILE A 291 14.70 1.03 1.30
N PHE A 292 14.57 0.80 2.60
CA PHE A 292 15.71 0.52 3.47
C PHE A 292 16.46 -0.73 3.04
N ALA A 293 15.76 -1.78 2.64
CA ALA A 293 16.39 -3.02 2.17
C ALA A 293 17.19 -2.80 0.88
N GLN A 294 16.71 -1.93 -0.02
CA GLN A 294 17.43 -1.55 -1.23
C GLN A 294 18.66 -0.66 -0.95
N ARG A 295 18.62 0.14 0.12
CA ARG A 295 19.66 1.14 0.44
C ARG A 295 20.72 0.65 1.44
N ALA A 296 20.41 -0.38 2.24
CA ALA A 296 21.34 -0.93 3.23
C ALA A 296 22.53 -1.64 2.57
N ARG A 297 23.72 -1.05 2.67
CA ARG A 297 24.97 -1.59 2.10
C ARG A 297 25.84 -2.22 3.18
N SER A 298 25.94 -1.56 4.34
CA SER A 298 26.73 -2.02 5.47
C SER A 298 26.16 -3.31 6.07
N ARG A 299 27.03 -4.14 6.69
CA ARG A 299 26.58 -5.36 7.37
C ARG A 299 25.57 -5.03 8.48
N GLU A 300 25.82 -3.96 9.21
CA GLU A 300 24.95 -3.51 10.30
C GLU A 300 23.59 -3.03 9.80
N GLY A 301 23.59 -2.15 8.79
CA GLY A 301 22.36 -1.67 8.15
C GLY A 301 21.52 -2.83 7.63
N LYS A 302 22.14 -3.81 6.96
CA LYS A 302 21.45 -5.03 6.49
C LYS A 302 20.82 -5.82 7.63
N LEU A 303 21.55 -6.02 8.73
CA LEU A 303 21.03 -6.74 9.91
C LEU A 303 19.88 -5.98 10.57
N GLN A 304 19.97 -4.66 10.71
CA GLN A 304 18.91 -3.83 11.28
C GLN A 304 17.63 -3.87 10.44
N VAL A 305 17.77 -3.74 9.11
CA VAL A 305 16.63 -3.80 8.19
C VAL A 305 16.00 -5.20 8.18
N GLU A 306 16.82 -6.25 8.14
CA GLU A 306 16.31 -7.64 8.23
C GLU A 306 15.54 -7.85 9.54
N MET A 307 16.06 -7.38 10.67
CA MET A 307 15.37 -7.47 11.96
C MET A 307 14.03 -6.74 11.93
N ALA A 308 13.99 -5.53 11.37
CA ALA A 308 12.77 -4.73 11.26
C ALA A 308 11.72 -5.39 10.36
N GLN A 309 12.12 -5.91 9.19
CA GLN A 309 11.25 -6.68 8.30
C GLN A 309 10.69 -7.93 8.98
N LEU A 310 11.51 -8.67 9.72
CA LEU A 310 11.07 -9.86 10.44
C LEU A 310 10.10 -9.52 11.59
N LYS A 311 10.34 -8.45 12.34
CA LYS A 311 9.42 -7.98 13.39
C LYS A 311 8.07 -7.56 12.81
N TYR A 312 8.06 -6.82 11.70
CA TYR A 312 6.83 -6.42 11.00
C TYR A 312 6.08 -7.61 10.40
N THR A 313 6.80 -8.58 9.83
CA THR A 313 6.21 -9.78 9.19
C THR A 313 5.68 -10.78 10.21
N LEU A 314 6.32 -10.93 11.37
CA LEU A 314 5.99 -11.94 12.38
C LEU A 314 4.49 -11.94 12.81
N PRO A 315 3.87 -10.80 13.19
CA PRO A 315 2.45 -10.77 13.54
C PRO A 315 1.54 -10.97 12.31
N ARG A 316 2.06 -10.76 11.09
CA ARG A 316 1.34 -10.87 9.82
C ARG A 316 1.45 -12.25 9.18
N LEU A 317 2.24 -13.16 9.75
CA LEU A 317 2.31 -14.56 9.33
C LEU A 317 1.03 -15.31 9.70
N ILE A 318 0.27 -15.62 8.66
CA ILE A 318 -1.00 -16.31 8.72
C ILE A 318 -0.91 -17.57 7.84
N LYS A 319 -1.78 -18.54 8.11
CA LYS A 319 -1.92 -19.82 7.41
C LYS A 319 -2.24 -19.59 5.92
N GLN A 320 -1.23 -19.34 5.10
CA GLN A 320 -1.41 -19.41 3.66
C GLN A 320 -1.78 -20.86 3.30
N ASN A 321 -2.89 -20.99 2.57
CA ASN A 321 -3.47 -22.22 2.01
C ASN A 321 -4.50 -22.99 2.87
N ARG A 322 -5.78 -22.62 2.73
CA ARG A 322 -6.90 -23.58 2.89
C ARG A 322 -6.85 -24.71 1.85
N ALA A 323 -6.25 -24.49 0.67
CA ALA A 323 -6.12 -25.50 -0.39
C ALA A 323 -5.11 -26.62 -0.06
N LEU A 324 -3.90 -26.28 0.42
CA LEU A 324 -2.89 -27.26 0.87
C LEU A 324 -3.20 -27.87 2.23
N SER A 325 -3.97 -27.18 3.10
CA SER A 325 -4.42 -27.74 4.38
C SER A 325 -5.49 -28.82 4.23
N ARG A 326 -6.18 -28.92 3.08
CA ARG A 326 -7.10 -30.03 2.78
C ARG A 326 -6.36 -31.25 2.21
N LEU A 327 -5.33 -31.04 1.40
CA LEU A 327 -4.46 -32.13 0.91
C LEU A 327 -3.63 -32.80 2.02
N THR A 328 -3.42 -32.12 3.14
CA THR A 328 -2.81 -32.67 4.37
C THR A 328 -3.84 -33.01 5.46
N GLY A 329 -5.13 -32.79 5.19
CA GLY A 329 -6.23 -32.85 6.17
C GLY A 329 -7.14 -34.07 6.02
N GLY A 330 -6.64 -35.18 5.45
CA GLY A 330 -7.35 -36.44 5.37
C GLY A 330 -6.55 -37.54 6.05
N ILE A 331 -6.95 -37.88 7.29
CA ILE A 331 -6.55 -39.08 8.05
C ILE A 331 -5.13 -39.03 8.65
N GLY A 332 -5.07 -38.93 9.99
CA GLY A 332 -3.91 -39.39 10.78
C GLY A 332 -2.94 -38.30 11.25
N GLY A 333 -3.27 -37.65 12.36
CA GLY A 333 -2.35 -36.73 13.05
C GLY A 333 -2.75 -36.48 14.50
N ARG A 334 -3.16 -37.51 15.24
CA ARG A 334 -3.24 -37.44 16.70
C ARG A 334 -1.81 -37.56 17.25
N GLY A 335 -1.15 -36.41 17.40
CA GLY A 335 0.13 -36.25 18.08
C GLY A 335 0.38 -34.77 18.38
N PRO A 336 1.15 -34.43 19.42
CA PRO A 336 1.46 -33.04 19.81
C PRO A 336 2.51 -32.42 18.86
N GLY A 337 2.26 -32.50 17.55
CA GLY A 337 3.13 -31.96 16.52
C GLY A 337 2.87 -30.48 16.30
N GLU A 338 3.88 -29.65 16.57
CA GLU A 338 3.91 -28.21 16.32
C GLU A 338 3.41 -27.89 14.90
N THR A 339 2.48 -26.94 14.77
CA THR A 339 1.92 -26.61 13.45
C THR A 339 2.99 -25.95 12.57
N ARG A 340 2.96 -26.15 11.24
CA ARG A 340 3.95 -25.53 10.31
C ARG A 340 4.12 -24.02 10.54
N LEU A 341 3.02 -23.32 10.81
CA LEU A 341 3.05 -21.89 11.16
C LEU A 341 3.79 -21.58 12.45
N GLU A 342 3.65 -22.44 13.44
CA GLU A 342 4.30 -22.27 14.74
C GLU A 342 5.80 -22.52 14.60
N LEU A 343 6.20 -23.53 13.81
CA LEU A 343 7.59 -23.74 13.39
C LEU A 343 8.14 -22.52 12.63
N ASP A 344 7.39 -21.93 11.71
CA ASP A 344 7.83 -20.75 10.96
C ASP A 344 7.96 -19.51 11.86
N ARG A 345 7.00 -19.29 12.77
CA ARG A 345 7.08 -18.24 13.80
C ARG A 345 8.29 -18.44 14.70
N ARG A 346 8.58 -19.68 15.10
CA ARG A 346 9.75 -20.02 15.91
C ARG A 346 11.05 -19.71 15.17
N LYS A 347 11.19 -20.14 13.91
CA LYS A 347 12.37 -19.82 13.07
C LYS A 347 12.62 -18.32 12.98
N ILE A 348 11.57 -17.52 12.82
CA ILE A 348 11.70 -16.07 12.74
C ILE A 348 12.15 -15.47 14.07
N ARG A 349 11.59 -15.93 15.20
CA ARG A 349 12.06 -15.51 16.53
C ARG A 349 13.52 -15.89 16.76
N ASP A 350 13.92 -17.11 16.39
CA ASP A 350 15.31 -17.57 16.50
C ASP A 350 16.24 -16.74 15.62
N ARG A 351 15.80 -16.37 14.41
CA ARG A 351 16.55 -15.47 13.51
C ARG A 351 16.69 -14.06 14.09
N ILE A 352 15.62 -13.48 14.63
CA ILE A 352 15.66 -12.18 15.33
C ILE A 352 16.67 -12.25 16.50
N ALA A 353 16.65 -13.32 17.30
CA ALA A 353 17.58 -13.50 18.42
C ALA A 353 19.04 -13.68 17.96
N ALA A 354 19.27 -14.28 16.80
CA ALA A 354 20.61 -14.38 16.20
C ALA A 354 21.08 -13.00 15.70
N ILE A 355 20.24 -12.27 14.98
CA ILE A 355 20.56 -10.93 14.46
C ILE A 355 20.88 -9.97 15.62
N ARG A 356 20.13 -10.00 16.72
CA ARG A 356 20.43 -9.20 17.92
C ARG A 356 21.84 -9.45 18.44
N ARG A 357 22.24 -10.72 18.57
CA ARG A 357 23.60 -11.09 19.01
C ARG A 357 24.67 -10.59 18.04
N GLU A 358 24.42 -10.64 16.74
CA GLU A 358 25.34 -10.08 15.74
C GLU A 358 25.45 -8.56 15.84
N LEU A 359 24.33 -7.85 16.05
CA LEU A 359 24.31 -6.40 16.24
C LEU A 359 25.05 -5.97 17.50
N ASP A 360 24.93 -6.72 18.60
CA ASP A 360 25.67 -6.44 19.84
C ASP A 360 27.19 -6.56 19.64
N ALA A 361 27.63 -7.54 18.83
CA ALA A 361 29.04 -7.67 18.47
C ALA A 361 29.52 -6.50 17.59
N VAL A 362 28.68 -6.01 16.67
CA VAL A 362 29.00 -4.83 15.84
C VAL A 362 29.11 -3.56 16.71
N ARG A 363 28.17 -3.36 17.65
CA ARG A 363 28.21 -2.26 18.61
C ARG A 363 29.48 -2.27 19.46
N ALA A 364 29.91 -3.45 19.93
CA ALA A 364 31.18 -3.60 20.65
C ALA A 364 32.38 -3.18 19.79
N HIS A 365 32.39 -3.52 18.50
CA HIS A 365 33.45 -3.10 17.59
C HIS A 365 33.45 -1.59 17.32
N ARG A 366 32.27 -0.98 17.17
CA ARG A 366 32.13 0.48 17.05
C ARG A 366 32.70 1.22 18.25
N ARG A 367 32.44 0.76 19.48
CA ARG A 367 33.00 1.36 20.71
C ARG A 367 34.52 1.40 20.68
N VAL A 368 35.17 0.34 20.20
CA VAL A 368 36.65 0.30 20.08
C VAL A 368 37.15 1.31 19.04
N THR A 369 36.49 1.42 17.88
CA THR A 369 36.84 2.42 16.86
C THR A 369 36.61 3.85 17.35
N ARG A 370 35.54 4.07 18.10
CA ARG A 370 35.22 5.34 18.78
C ARG A 370 36.33 5.75 19.74
N SER A 371 36.74 4.87 20.66
CA SER A 371 37.82 5.17 21.61
C SER A 371 39.15 5.49 20.93
N ARG A 372 39.40 5.00 19.70
CA ARG A 372 40.57 5.38 18.91
C ARG A 372 40.42 6.78 18.28
N ARG A 373 39.21 7.17 17.88
CA ARG A 373 38.92 8.51 17.32
C ARG A 373 38.90 9.59 18.39
N GLU A 374 38.33 9.33 19.56
CA GLU A 374 38.40 10.24 20.72
C GLU A 374 39.85 10.57 21.08
N ARG A 375 40.76 9.58 20.95
CA ARG A 375 42.21 9.78 21.13
C ARG A 375 42.87 10.62 20.03
N SER A 376 42.28 10.72 18.84
CA SER A 376 42.81 11.58 17.76
C SER A 376 42.44 13.05 17.91
N GLY A 377 41.44 13.39 18.76
CA GLY A 377 41.03 14.77 19.03
C GLY A 377 40.57 15.56 17.80
N LEU A 378 40.05 14.86 16.78
CA LEU A 378 39.43 15.46 15.60
C LEU A 378 37.95 15.68 15.90
N PRO A 379 37.44 16.91 15.72
CA PRO A 379 36.07 17.19 16.09
C PRO A 379 35.08 16.72 15.00
N VAL A 380 33.89 16.33 15.42
CA VAL A 380 32.87 15.64 14.62
C VAL A 380 31.66 16.54 14.41
N VAL A 381 31.29 16.71 13.14
CA VAL A 381 30.10 17.44 12.71
C VAL A 381 29.17 16.47 12.01
N SER A 382 27.91 16.41 12.45
CA SER A 382 26.91 15.52 11.85
C SER A 382 25.80 16.31 11.18
N LEU A 383 25.48 15.94 9.94
CA LEU A 383 24.37 16.51 9.19
C LEU A 383 23.07 15.80 9.60
N VAL A 384 22.09 16.55 10.08
CA VAL A 384 20.75 16.07 10.41
C VAL A 384 19.70 16.86 9.64
N GLY A 385 18.52 16.30 9.43
CA GLY A 385 17.46 16.98 8.73
C GLY A 385 16.59 16.07 7.89
N TYR A 386 15.53 16.65 7.34
CA TYR A 386 14.51 15.93 6.60
C TYR A 386 15.08 15.20 5.37
N THR A 387 14.42 14.13 4.93
CA THR A 387 14.73 13.49 3.65
C THR A 387 14.65 14.52 2.51
N ASN A 388 15.57 14.43 1.55
CA ASN A 388 15.71 15.40 0.46
C ASN A 388 16.03 16.87 0.85
N ALA A 389 16.41 17.16 2.09
CA ALA A 389 16.91 18.50 2.46
C ALA A 389 18.27 18.86 1.82
N GLY A 390 18.93 17.90 1.16
CA GLY A 390 20.21 18.08 0.48
C GLY A 390 21.46 17.86 1.36
N LYS A 391 21.34 17.06 2.43
CA LYS A 391 22.48 16.70 3.31
C LYS A 391 23.65 16.05 2.56
N SER A 392 23.39 15.03 1.76
CA SER A 392 24.44 14.32 0.99
C SER A 392 25.08 15.23 -0.07
N THR A 393 24.29 16.09 -0.70
CA THR A 393 24.79 17.13 -1.62
C THR A 393 25.71 18.10 -0.89
N LEU A 394 25.32 18.56 0.31
CA LEU A 394 26.13 19.45 1.14
C LEU A 394 27.46 18.80 1.54
N LEU A 395 27.44 17.53 1.98
CA LEU A 395 28.65 16.78 2.30
C LEU A 395 29.58 16.68 1.09
N ASN A 396 29.05 16.37 -0.09
CA ASN A 396 29.85 16.27 -1.32
C ASN A 396 30.51 17.58 -1.68
N THR A 397 29.75 18.67 -1.70
CA THR A 397 30.27 19.97 -2.10
C THR A 397 31.30 20.49 -1.10
N LEU A 398 31.09 20.28 0.21
CA LEU A 398 32.06 20.68 1.23
C LEU A 398 33.35 19.86 1.19
N THR A 399 33.28 18.57 0.85
CA THR A 399 34.44 17.65 0.94
C THR A 399 35.08 17.30 -0.41
N GLY A 400 34.50 17.72 -1.52
CA GLY A 400 34.89 17.28 -2.87
C GLY A 400 34.64 15.78 -3.12
N SER A 401 33.75 15.16 -2.34
CA SER A 401 33.43 13.73 -2.44
C SER A 401 32.35 13.44 -3.49
N GLN A 402 32.31 12.18 -3.97
CA GLN A 402 31.25 11.66 -4.84
C GLN A 402 30.36 10.66 -4.09
N VAL A 403 29.76 11.08 -2.96
CA VAL A 403 28.70 10.30 -2.31
C VAL A 403 27.44 10.36 -3.17
N LEU A 404 26.66 9.28 -3.21
CA LEU A 404 25.44 9.24 -4.01
C LEU A 404 24.42 10.25 -3.44
N ALA A 405 24.11 11.29 -4.21
CA ALA A 405 23.08 12.28 -3.90
C ALA A 405 22.04 12.22 -5.02
N GLU A 406 20.87 11.66 -4.71
CA GLU A 406 19.73 11.55 -5.63
C GLU A 406 18.56 12.36 -5.06
N ASP A 407 17.73 12.92 -5.94
CA ASP A 407 16.45 13.54 -5.59
C ASP A 407 15.40 12.45 -5.29
N LYS A 408 15.65 11.66 -4.24
CA LYS A 408 14.84 10.54 -3.76
C LYS A 408 14.86 10.49 -2.23
N LEU A 409 13.78 9.99 -1.63
CA LEU A 409 13.71 9.84 -0.17
C LEU A 409 14.68 8.74 0.30
N PHE A 410 15.27 8.89 1.49
CA PHE A 410 16.23 7.92 2.03
C PHE A 410 17.40 7.55 1.08
N ALA A 411 17.88 8.50 0.28
CA ALA A 411 19.07 8.31 -0.57
C ALA A 411 20.29 7.79 0.21
N THR A 412 20.40 8.18 1.49
CA THR A 412 21.41 7.70 2.45
C THR A 412 20.72 7.01 3.61
N LEU A 413 21.10 5.75 3.88
CA LEU A 413 20.70 4.99 5.08
C LEU A 413 21.91 4.73 5.99
N ASP A 414 23.02 4.24 5.42
CA ASP A 414 24.26 4.05 6.17
C ASP A 414 24.99 5.40 6.34
N PRO A 415 25.45 5.75 7.55
CA PRO A 415 26.15 7.01 7.78
C PRO A 415 27.42 7.07 6.93
N THR A 416 27.65 8.23 6.30
CA THR A 416 28.81 8.43 5.44
C THR A 416 29.72 9.51 6.01
N THR A 417 30.90 9.11 6.46
CA THR A 417 31.90 10.01 7.03
C THR A 417 32.95 10.44 6.01
N ARG A 418 33.28 11.73 5.97
CA ARG A 418 34.35 12.32 5.15
C ARG A 418 35.14 13.33 5.95
N LEU A 419 36.36 13.60 5.49
CA LEU A 419 37.22 14.61 6.09
C LEU A 419 37.00 15.95 5.37
N LEU A 420 36.57 16.96 6.11
CA LEU A 420 36.52 18.34 5.67
C LEU A 420 37.85 19.02 6.02
N ARG A 421 38.60 19.42 4.99
CA ARG A 421 39.85 20.15 5.16
C ARG A 421 39.53 21.63 5.35
N VAL A 422 39.86 22.16 6.52
CA VAL A 422 39.64 23.58 6.85
C VAL A 422 40.98 24.31 6.82
N PRO A 423 41.18 25.30 5.93
CA PRO A 423 42.40 26.08 5.90
C PRO A 423 42.65 26.76 7.26
N ARG A 424 43.86 26.62 7.81
CA ARG A 424 44.32 27.22 9.09
C ARG A 424 43.78 26.62 10.39
N LEU A 425 43.06 25.49 10.35
CA LEU A 425 42.55 24.75 11.53
C LEU A 425 42.81 23.25 11.42
N ARG A 426 42.47 22.49 12.47
CA ARG A 426 42.48 21.02 12.42
C ARG A 426 41.37 20.54 11.49
N ASP A 427 41.62 19.42 10.80
CA ASP A 427 40.62 18.77 9.96
C ASP A 427 39.37 18.41 10.76
N VAL A 428 38.21 18.50 10.11
CA VAL A 428 36.91 18.22 10.71
C VAL A 428 36.33 16.95 10.10
N VAL A 429 35.77 16.09 10.94
CA VAL A 429 35.06 14.90 10.47
C VAL A 429 33.61 15.28 10.20
N LEU A 430 33.16 15.17 8.95
CA LEU A 430 31.79 15.43 8.55
C LEU A 430 31.06 14.12 8.26
N THR A 431 29.94 13.87 8.95
CA THR A 431 29.13 12.66 8.79
C THR A 431 27.74 13.01 8.25
N ASP A 432 27.38 12.44 7.10
CA ASP A 432 26.01 12.45 6.58
C ASP A 432 25.22 11.31 7.22
N THR A 433 24.00 11.62 7.68
CA THR A 433 23.12 10.67 8.37
C THR A 433 21.84 10.41 7.60
N VAL A 434 21.09 9.39 8.01
CA VAL A 434 19.81 9.07 7.39
C VAL A 434 18.83 10.23 7.53
N GLY A 435 18.10 10.54 6.46
CA GLY A 435 17.11 11.61 6.47
C GLY A 435 15.86 11.24 7.25
N PHE A 436 15.24 12.25 7.88
CA PHE A 436 14.05 12.05 8.68
C PHE A 436 12.76 12.13 7.85
N ILE A 437 11.70 11.53 8.37
CA ILE A 437 10.35 11.55 7.79
C ILE A 437 9.30 11.72 8.90
N ARG A 438 8.15 12.31 8.59
CA ARG A 438 6.98 12.32 9.48
C ARG A 438 6.44 10.92 9.64
N HIS A 439 5.83 10.69 10.80
CA HIS A 439 5.13 9.46 11.14
C HIS A 439 6.01 8.23 10.91
N LEU A 440 7.24 8.25 11.44
CA LEU A 440 8.09 7.07 11.43
C LEU A 440 7.41 5.97 12.27
N PRO A 441 7.14 4.79 11.69
CA PRO A 441 6.51 3.68 12.40
C PRO A 441 7.27 3.28 13.67
N GLU A 442 6.54 2.92 14.74
CA GLU A 442 7.15 2.49 16.01
C GLU A 442 8.06 1.27 15.81
N ASP A 443 7.63 0.31 14.98
CA ASP A 443 8.38 -0.91 14.66
C ASP A 443 9.74 -0.62 13.98
N LEU A 444 9.85 0.52 13.30
CA LEU A 444 11.07 0.96 12.62
C LEU A 444 11.95 1.85 13.48
N ARG A 445 11.39 2.40 14.57
CA ARG A 445 12.09 3.34 15.45
C ARG A 445 13.35 2.70 16.04
N GLU A 446 13.28 1.46 16.57
CA GLU A 446 14.45 0.80 17.17
C GLU A 446 15.62 0.62 16.17
N ALA A 447 15.32 0.18 14.94
CA ALA A 447 16.32 -0.01 13.89
C ALA A 447 16.90 1.32 13.41
N PHE A 448 16.02 2.33 13.25
CA PHE A 448 16.40 3.67 12.81
C PHE A 448 17.24 4.40 13.86
N MET A 449 16.81 4.41 15.13
CA MET A 449 17.55 5.03 16.23
C MET A 449 18.94 4.41 16.38
N ALA A 450 19.08 3.09 16.21
CA ALA A 450 20.40 2.44 16.24
C ALA A 450 21.35 2.97 15.16
N THR A 451 20.82 3.35 13.97
CA THR A 451 21.64 4.00 12.92
C THR A 451 21.95 5.47 13.23
N LEU A 452 21.21 6.10 14.14
CA LEU A 452 21.37 7.48 14.59
C LEU A 452 22.16 7.61 15.90
N GLU A 453 22.48 6.52 16.61
CA GLU A 453 23.37 6.51 17.79
C GLU A 453 24.73 7.21 17.51
N GLU A 454 25.15 7.32 16.24
CA GLU A 454 26.37 8.06 15.89
C GLU A 454 26.25 9.57 16.14
N LEU A 455 25.03 10.12 16.16
CA LEU A 455 24.75 11.54 16.43
C LEU A 455 25.12 11.97 17.86
N GLU A 456 25.07 11.06 18.84
CA GLU A 456 25.48 11.33 20.23
C GLU A 456 26.96 11.76 20.34
N ASN A 457 27.75 11.49 19.32
CA ASN A 457 29.19 11.76 19.29
C ASN A 457 29.53 13.03 18.52
N ALA A 458 28.53 13.74 18.02
CA ALA A 458 28.74 14.98 17.29
C ALA A 458 29.04 16.12 18.26
N ASP A 459 30.12 16.85 18.01
CA ASP A 459 30.42 18.10 18.69
C ASP A 459 29.50 19.25 18.20
N LEU A 460 28.96 19.10 16.98
CA LEU A 460 28.02 20.02 16.38
C LEU A 460 27.06 19.28 15.43
N LEU A 461 25.77 19.56 15.55
CA LEU A 461 24.74 19.14 14.62
C LEU A 461 24.47 20.25 13.60
N LEU A 462 24.60 19.95 12.31
CA LEU A 462 24.12 20.83 11.24
C LEU A 462 22.71 20.40 10.87
N HIS A 463 21.72 21.18 11.29
CA HIS A 463 20.33 20.95 10.92
C HIS A 463 20.10 21.53 9.52
N VAL A 464 20.15 20.68 8.51
CA VAL A 464 19.91 21.05 7.12
C VAL A 464 18.41 20.98 6.82
N ALA A 465 17.81 22.10 6.46
CA ALA A 465 16.40 22.22 6.12
C ALA A 465 16.23 22.81 4.70
N ASP A 466 15.18 22.37 3.99
CA ASP A 466 14.88 22.84 2.64
C ASP A 466 14.15 24.18 2.69
N ALA A 467 14.86 25.27 2.39
CA ALA A 467 14.32 26.63 2.44
C ALA A 467 13.19 26.89 1.43
N ALA A 468 13.11 26.08 0.36
CA ALA A 468 12.08 26.19 -0.66
C ALA A 468 10.82 25.36 -0.34
N SER A 469 10.86 24.54 0.72
CA SER A 469 9.72 23.74 1.15
C SER A 469 8.62 24.62 1.77
N LEU A 470 7.39 24.43 1.30
CA LEU A 470 6.20 25.04 1.93
C LEU A 470 5.97 24.50 3.35
N GLU A 471 6.53 23.32 3.66
CA GLU A 471 6.40 22.61 4.93
C GLU A 471 7.66 22.76 5.81
N LEU A 472 8.49 23.78 5.56
CA LEU A 472 9.78 23.98 6.23
C LEU A 472 9.68 23.86 7.76
N GLU A 473 8.74 24.57 8.38
CA GLU A 473 8.58 24.57 9.85
C GLU A 473 8.10 23.21 10.37
N GLU A 474 7.18 22.54 9.67
CA GLU A 474 6.70 21.22 10.06
C GLU A 474 7.82 20.17 9.97
N GLN A 475 8.64 20.24 8.91
CA GLN A 475 9.80 19.38 8.73
C GLN A 475 10.86 19.63 9.81
N MET A 476 11.10 20.90 10.15
CA MET A 476 12.00 21.26 11.26
C MET A 476 11.47 20.74 12.60
N ALA A 477 10.19 20.92 12.89
CA ALA A 477 9.57 20.42 14.12
C ALA A 477 9.61 18.88 14.21
N ALA A 478 9.40 18.18 13.09
CA ALA A 478 9.54 16.73 13.03
C ALA A 478 10.99 16.28 13.33
N VAL A 479 11.97 17.03 12.84
CA VAL A 479 13.39 16.78 13.15
C VAL A 479 13.67 17.02 14.63
N GLU A 480 13.15 18.10 15.21
CA GLU A 480 13.30 18.41 16.62
C GLU A 480 12.71 17.32 17.52
N GLY A 481 11.49 16.84 17.24
CA GLY A 481 10.90 15.73 18.01
C GLY A 481 11.73 14.44 17.97
N ILE A 482 12.36 14.11 16.83
CA ILE A 482 13.25 12.95 16.75
C ILE A 482 14.54 13.17 17.55
N LEU A 483 15.09 14.38 17.56
CA LEU A 483 16.26 14.71 18.37
C LEU A 483 15.95 14.67 19.87
N GLU A 484 14.75 15.06 20.29
CA GLU A 484 14.27 14.90 21.67
C GLU A 484 14.13 13.44 22.07
N ASP A 485 13.56 12.60 21.21
CA ASP A 485 13.47 11.14 21.39
C ASP A 485 14.86 10.49 21.54
N LEU A 486 15.89 11.08 20.92
CA LEU A 486 17.30 10.66 21.02
C LEU A 486 18.05 11.30 22.20
N HIS A 487 17.38 12.13 23.01
CA HIS A 487 18.00 12.90 24.10
C HIS A 487 19.12 13.86 23.65
N LEU A 488 19.00 14.42 22.44
CA LEU A 488 19.96 15.35 21.83
C LEU A 488 19.47 16.81 21.83
N GLN A 489 18.49 17.15 22.67
CA GLN A 489 17.97 18.52 22.74
C GLN A 489 19.02 19.57 23.14
N ASP A 490 20.02 19.19 23.93
CA ASP A 490 21.07 20.11 24.40
C ASP A 490 22.30 20.13 23.48
N ALA A 491 22.33 19.33 22.42
CA ALA A 491 23.45 19.27 21.50
C ALA A 491 23.62 20.61 20.75
N PRO A 492 24.86 21.14 20.62
CA PRO A 492 25.12 22.34 19.85
C PRO A 492 24.61 22.17 18.42
N ARG A 493 23.86 23.16 17.93
CA ARG A 493 23.20 23.10 16.62
C ARG A 493 23.44 24.35 15.80
N LEU A 494 23.55 24.18 14.49
CA LEU A 494 23.56 25.26 13.51
C LEU A 494 22.52 24.96 12.43
N LEU A 495 21.53 25.85 12.29
CA LEU A 495 20.51 25.73 11.25
C LEU A 495 21.09 26.15 9.90
N VAL A 496 20.91 25.29 8.90
CA VAL A 496 21.38 25.49 7.53
C VAL A 496 20.18 25.42 6.60
N LEU A 497 19.77 26.58 6.09
CA LEU A 497 18.66 26.73 5.16
C LEU A 497 19.19 26.52 3.73
N ASN A 498 19.09 25.28 3.25
CA ASN A 498 19.59 24.86 1.96
C ASN A 498 18.58 25.11 0.82
N LYS A 499 19.03 25.00 -0.43
CA LYS A 499 18.25 25.27 -1.65
C LYS A 499 17.78 26.72 -1.78
N CYS A 500 18.54 27.67 -1.21
CA CYS A 500 18.20 29.09 -1.31
C CYS A 500 18.26 29.61 -2.76
N ASP A 501 18.87 28.88 -3.69
CA ASP A 501 18.86 29.18 -5.13
C ASP A 501 17.45 29.16 -5.75
N LEU A 502 16.50 28.47 -5.12
CA LEU A 502 15.10 28.42 -5.58
C LEU A 502 14.24 29.59 -5.07
N LEU A 503 14.82 30.46 -4.22
CA LEU A 503 14.12 31.56 -3.57
C LEU A 503 14.50 32.91 -4.19
N ASP A 504 13.52 33.82 -4.26
CA ASP A 504 13.77 35.23 -4.58
C ASP A 504 14.37 35.98 -3.38
N ALA A 505 14.77 37.25 -3.60
CA ALA A 505 15.41 38.06 -2.57
C ALA A 505 14.47 38.31 -1.36
N THR A 506 13.20 38.59 -1.63
CA THR A 506 12.18 38.86 -0.59
C THR A 506 11.97 37.65 0.31
N ALA A 507 11.89 36.44 -0.27
CA ALA A 507 11.74 35.19 0.47
C ALA A 507 12.97 34.90 1.33
N LYS A 508 14.18 35.17 0.83
CA LYS A 508 15.42 35.05 1.61
C LYS A 508 15.44 36.00 2.81
N ASP A 509 15.09 37.27 2.60
CA ASP A 509 15.05 38.27 3.67
C ASP A 509 14.03 37.88 4.76
N ASN A 510 12.84 37.43 4.35
CA ASN A 510 11.82 36.94 5.28
C ASN A 510 12.31 35.74 6.12
N LEU A 511 13.03 34.80 5.51
CA LEU A 511 13.62 33.67 6.23
C LEU A 511 14.70 34.11 7.22
N MET A 512 15.55 35.06 6.85
CA MET A 512 16.58 35.60 7.76
C MET A 512 16.01 36.39 8.93
N VAL A 513 14.87 37.06 8.75
CA VAL A 513 14.15 37.70 9.86
C VAL A 513 13.60 36.65 10.83
N ARG A 514 13.05 35.55 10.31
CA ARG A 514 12.48 34.46 11.12
C ARG A 514 13.55 33.60 11.79
N PHE A 515 14.66 33.36 11.11
CA PHE A 515 15.76 32.51 11.56
C PHE A 515 17.09 33.28 11.49
N PRO A 516 17.32 34.27 12.37
CA PRO A 516 18.45 35.18 12.28
C PRO A 516 19.81 34.50 12.46
N GLU A 517 19.85 33.36 13.16
CA GLU A 517 21.08 32.60 13.38
C GLU A 517 21.38 31.57 12.28
N ALA A 518 20.47 31.38 11.32
CA ALA A 518 20.61 30.39 10.25
C ALA A 518 21.63 30.82 9.19
N VAL A 519 22.16 29.84 8.47
CA VAL A 519 23.01 30.06 7.29
C VAL A 519 22.24 29.66 6.03
N LEU A 520 22.02 30.61 5.13
CA LEU A 520 21.45 30.35 3.81
C LEU A 520 22.52 29.77 2.88
N VAL A 521 22.25 28.61 2.29
CA VAL A 521 23.18 27.95 1.37
C VAL A 521 22.48 27.39 0.14
N SER A 522 23.24 27.24 -0.93
CA SER A 522 22.92 26.35 -2.03
C SER A 522 24.01 25.29 -2.12
N ALA A 523 23.74 24.11 -1.57
CA ALA A 523 24.68 23.00 -1.63
C ALA A 523 25.04 22.60 -3.07
N ARG A 524 24.10 22.77 -4.02
CA ARG A 524 24.29 22.44 -5.43
C ARG A 524 25.24 23.40 -6.15
N PHE A 525 25.12 24.70 -5.89
CA PHE A 525 25.89 25.74 -6.57
C PHE A 525 27.07 26.27 -5.75
N GLY A 526 27.20 25.85 -4.50
CA GLY A 526 28.27 26.28 -3.60
C GLY A 526 28.04 27.65 -2.94
N HIS A 527 26.89 28.29 -3.17
CA HIS A 527 26.59 29.59 -2.54
C HIS A 527 26.44 29.46 -1.02
N GLY A 528 27.04 30.39 -0.28
CA GLY A 528 26.95 30.45 1.19
C GLY A 528 27.80 29.41 1.94
N LEU A 529 28.52 28.53 1.24
CA LEU A 529 29.32 27.49 1.88
C LEU A 529 30.53 28.05 2.64
N ASP A 530 31.16 29.12 2.15
CA ASP A 530 32.27 29.77 2.87
C ASP A 530 31.82 30.29 4.23
N ALA A 531 30.67 30.98 4.27
CA ALA A 531 30.06 31.46 5.50
C ALA A 531 29.66 30.30 6.44
N LEU A 532 29.17 29.19 5.88
CA LEU A 532 28.89 27.98 6.66
C LEU A 532 30.15 27.41 7.31
N VAL A 533 31.24 27.27 6.55
CA VAL A 533 32.53 26.77 7.07
C VAL A 533 33.05 27.70 8.16
N GLU A 534 32.99 29.02 7.99
CA GLU A 534 33.38 29.99 9.01
C GLU A 534 32.55 29.84 10.31
N ARG A 535 31.24 29.60 10.20
CA ARG A 535 30.36 29.38 11.36
C ARG A 535 30.66 28.07 12.08
N ILE A 536 30.91 26.99 11.34
CA ILE A 536 31.36 25.69 11.88
C ILE A 536 32.66 25.91 12.67
N VAL A 537 33.64 26.55 12.06
CA VAL A 537 34.92 26.91 12.67
C VAL A 537 34.73 27.73 13.95
N GLY A 538 33.87 28.74 13.92
CA GLY A 538 33.59 29.59 15.08
C GLY A 538 32.94 28.84 16.26
N HIS A 539 32.17 27.79 16.00
CA HIS A 539 31.67 26.89 17.06
C HIS A 539 32.79 26.01 17.62
N MET A 540 33.63 25.44 16.75
CA MET A 540 34.75 24.60 17.18
C MET A 540 35.82 25.35 17.97
N GLY A 541 36.11 26.59 17.58
CA GLY A 541 37.05 27.45 18.30
C GLY A 541 36.59 27.83 19.70
N ARG A 542 35.27 27.83 19.96
CA ARG A 542 34.69 28.03 21.30
C ARG A 542 34.81 26.77 22.17
N LEU A 543 34.61 25.58 21.59
CA LEU A 543 34.77 24.30 22.27
C LEU A 543 36.22 24.05 22.72
N ASN A 544 37.21 24.37 21.87
CA ASN A 544 38.64 24.24 22.21
C ASN A 544 39.16 25.24 23.26
N ARG A 545 38.35 26.21 23.72
CA ARG A 545 38.70 27.13 24.81
C ARG A 545 38.08 26.74 26.16
N LEU A 546 37.16 25.77 26.16
CA LEU A 546 36.46 25.27 27.35
C LEU A 546 37.14 24.03 27.98
N PHE A 547 38.15 23.50 27.31
CA PHE A 547 39.13 22.52 27.81
C PHE A 547 40.53 23.15 27.75
#